data_AF-A0A5J6YT15-F1
#
_entry.id   AF-A0A5J6YT15-F1
#
_cell.length_a   1.000
_cell.length_b   1.000
_cell.length_c   1.000
_cell.angle_alpha   90.00
_cell.angle_beta   90.00
_cell.angle_gamma   90.00
#
_symmetry.space_group_name_H-M   'P 1'
#
loop_
_entity.id
_entity.type
_entity.pdbx_description
1 polymer ?
#
loop_
_entity_poly.entity_id
_entity_poly.type
_entity_poly.pdbx_seq_one_letter_code
_entity_poly.pdbx_strand_id
1 'polypeptide(L)'
;MSERPDPERELNFAREIIGQRGFREVPADEVLREAERLLNGWMAGDYRMERPKLYDHYALLLLALLQKNRDLEARIEALEGRNG
;
A
#
# COMPACT_ATOMS: atom_id res chain seq x y z
N MET A 1 -27.09 7.58 -4.51
CA MET A 1 -26.39 7.80 -5.79
C MET A 1 -24.91 7.82 -5.49
N SER A 2 -24.16 6.77 -5.84
CA SER A 2 -22.69 6.85 -5.79
C SER A 2 -22.23 7.71 -6.98
N GLU A 3 -21.62 8.85 -6.69
CA GLU A 3 -20.83 9.59 -7.66
C GLU A 3 -19.83 8.62 -8.29
N ARG A 4 -19.89 8.46 -9.61
CA ARG A 4 -18.77 7.85 -10.32
C ARG A 4 -17.57 8.80 -10.17
N PRO A 5 -16.37 8.30 -9.86
CA PRO A 5 -15.20 9.15 -9.76
C PRO A 5 -15.00 9.90 -11.09
N ASP A 6 -14.69 11.18 -10.98
CA ASP A 6 -14.34 12.03 -12.11
C ASP A 6 -13.16 11.41 -12.88
N PRO A 7 -13.33 11.02 -14.16
CA PRO A 7 -12.27 10.37 -14.94
C PRO A 7 -11.04 11.27 -15.17
N GLU A 8 -11.15 12.58 -14.92
CA GLU A 8 -10.04 13.53 -15.01
C GLU A 8 -9.26 13.69 -13.69
N ARG A 9 -9.79 13.18 -12.57
CA ARG A 9 -9.13 13.28 -11.27
C ARG A 9 -8.00 12.25 -11.16
N GLU A 10 -6.77 12.74 -11.04
CA GLU A 10 -5.62 11.91 -10.66
C GLU A 10 -5.62 11.65 -9.15
N LEU A 11 -5.40 10.38 -8.78
CA LEU A 11 -5.30 9.97 -7.38
C LEU A 11 -3.86 10.07 -6.89
N ASN A 12 -3.69 10.61 -5.68
CA ASN A 12 -2.40 10.55 -5.00
C ASN A 12 -2.31 9.26 -4.18
N PHE A 13 -1.54 8.29 -4.65
CA PHE A 13 -1.46 6.94 -4.06
C PHE A 13 -1.26 6.94 -2.53
N ALA A 14 -0.25 7.66 -2.03
CA ALA A 14 0.03 7.68 -0.60
C ALA A 14 -1.11 8.37 0.18
N ARG A 15 -1.67 9.46 -0.35
CA ARG A 15 -2.77 10.18 0.28
C ARG A 15 -4.06 9.35 0.35
N GLU A 16 -4.35 8.58 -0.69
CA GLU A 16 -5.50 7.66 -0.71
C GLU A 16 -5.40 6.56 0.36
N ILE A 17 -4.18 6.21 0.79
CA ILE A 17 -3.93 5.23 1.86
C ILE A 17 -3.94 5.90 3.24
N ILE A 18 -3.18 6.98 3.43
CA ILE A 18 -3.00 7.61 4.75
C ILE A 18 -4.19 8.49 5.16
N GLY A 19 -4.90 9.07 4.20
CA GLY A 19 -5.95 10.05 4.43
C GLY A 19 -5.41 11.30 5.14
N GLN A 20 -5.89 11.52 6.37
CA GLN A 20 -5.45 12.63 7.25
C GLN A 20 -4.41 12.20 8.29
N ARG A 21 -4.06 10.90 8.32
CA ARG A 21 -3.11 10.34 9.28
C ARG A 21 -1.67 10.54 8.80
N GLY A 22 -0.74 10.59 9.74
CA GLY A 22 0.68 10.43 9.46
C GLY A 22 1.02 8.99 9.05
N PHE A 23 2.07 8.81 8.25
CA PHE A 23 2.45 7.49 7.71
C PHE A 23 2.76 6.43 8.79
N ARG A 24 3.14 6.84 10.00
CA ARG A 24 3.41 5.94 11.13
C ARG A 24 2.16 5.43 11.84
N GLU A 25 1.02 6.07 11.60
CA GLU A 25 -0.26 5.73 12.21
C GLU A 25 -1.07 4.72 11.37
N VAL A 26 -0.53 4.32 10.21
CA VAL A 26 -1.16 3.35 9.31
C VAL A 26 -0.39 2.03 9.38
N PRO A 27 -1.00 0.95 9.91
CA PRO A 27 -0.34 -0.35 9.98
C PRO A 27 0.06 -0.89 8.60
N ALA A 28 1.15 -1.65 8.53
CA ALA A 28 1.63 -2.23 7.28
C ALA A 28 0.58 -3.08 6.55
N ASP A 29 -0.23 -3.87 7.29
CA ASP A 29 -1.32 -4.67 6.71
C ASP A 29 -2.36 -3.80 6.00
N GLU A 30 -2.69 -2.65 6.58
CA GLU A 30 -3.63 -1.69 5.99
C GLU A 30 -3.03 -1.06 4.73
N VAL A 31 -1.77 -0.64 4.80
CA VAL A 31 -1.05 -0.11 3.64
C VAL A 31 -1.05 -1.11 2.49
N LEU A 32 -0.71 -2.38 2.75
CA LEU A 32 -0.64 -3.42 1.72
C LEU A 32 -2.00 -3.69 1.08
N ARG A 33 -3.07 -3.79 1.89
CA ARG A 33 -4.43 -4.01 1.38
C ARG A 33 -4.91 -2.86 0.50
N GLU A 34 -4.75 -1.62 0.96
CA GLU A 34 -5.20 -0.46 0.18
C GLU A 34 -4.32 -0.24 -1.06
N ALA A 35 -3.00 -0.49 -0.95
CA ALA A 35 -2.10 -0.48 -2.09
C ALA A 35 -2.52 -1.48 -3.16
N GLU A 36 -2.85 -2.72 -2.77
CA GLU A 36 -3.35 -3.74 -3.70
C GLU A 36 -4.64 -3.28 -4.40
N ARG A 37 -5.60 -2.73 -3.65
CA ARG A 37 -6.83 -2.17 -4.22
C ARG A 37 -6.55 -1.06 -5.23
N LEU A 38 -5.65 -0.13 -4.89
CA LEU A 38 -5.29 1.02 -5.72
C LEU A 38 -4.53 0.62 -6.98
N LEU A 39 -3.58 -0.30 -6.86
CA LEU A 39 -2.82 -0.80 -8.01
C LEU A 39 -3.72 -1.59 -8.95
N ASN A 40 -4.62 -2.43 -8.43
CA ASN A 40 -5.53 -3.21 -9.25
C ASN A 40 -6.47 -2.32 -10.07
N GLY A 41 -7.11 -1.31 -9.47
CA GLY A 41 -7.99 -0.43 -10.23
C GLY A 41 -7.22 0.48 -11.21
N TRP A 42 -6.00 0.89 -10.87
CA TRP A 42 -5.14 1.61 -11.82
C TRP A 42 -4.76 0.72 -13.03
N MET A 43 -4.37 -0.54 -12.80
CA MET A 43 -4.06 -1.50 -13.85
C MET A 43 -5.29 -1.86 -14.70
N ALA A 44 -6.47 -1.89 -14.09
CA ALA A 44 -7.74 -2.11 -14.78
C ALA A 44 -8.22 -0.88 -15.58
N GLY A 45 -7.62 0.30 -15.35
CA GLY A 45 -8.00 1.55 -15.99
C GLY A 45 -9.21 2.26 -15.35
N ASP A 46 -9.61 1.87 -14.13
CA ASP A 46 -10.74 2.46 -13.41
C ASP A 46 -10.49 3.92 -12.98
N TYR A 47 -9.23 4.29 -12.78
CA TYR A 47 -8.80 5.64 -12.45
C TYR A 47 -7.33 5.88 -12.81
N ARG A 48 -6.93 7.14 -12.80
CA ARG A 48 -5.54 7.57 -13.00
C ARG A 48 -4.85 7.81 -11.67
N MET A 49 -3.57 7.49 -11.63
CA MET A 49 -2.68 7.87 -10.53
C MET A 49 -1.87 9.10 -10.95
N GLU A 50 -1.61 10.00 -10.02
CA GLU A 50 -0.63 11.04 -10.19
C GLU A 50 0.71 10.42 -10.62
N ARG A 51 1.51 11.14 -11.41
CA ARG A 51 2.85 10.69 -11.85
C ARG A 51 4.00 11.41 -11.11
N PRO A 52 4.09 11.38 -9.77
CA PRO A 52 5.26 11.92 -9.10
C PRO A 52 6.46 10.98 -9.29
N LYS A 53 7.62 11.38 -8.76
CA LYS A 53 8.81 10.53 -8.78
C LYS A 53 8.49 9.20 -8.12
N LEU A 54 8.97 8.11 -8.72
CA LEU A 54 8.71 6.73 -8.29
C LEU A 54 8.93 6.52 -6.78
N TYR A 55 10.02 7.09 -6.25
CA TYR A 55 10.38 6.99 -4.84
C TYR A 55 9.35 7.65 -3.91
N ASP A 56 8.77 8.77 -4.31
CA ASP A 56 7.81 9.50 -3.48
C ASP A 56 6.46 8.78 -3.43
N HIS A 57 6.06 8.11 -4.52
CA HIS A 57 4.77 7.42 -4.58
C HIS A 57 4.78 6.05 -3.90
N TYR A 58 5.86 5.28 -4.09
CA TYR A 58 5.90 3.90 -3.64
C TYR A 58 6.70 3.68 -2.35
N ALA A 59 7.29 4.72 -1.76
CA ALA A 59 7.99 4.59 -0.47
C ALA A 59 7.10 4.01 0.63
N LEU A 60 5.82 4.39 0.69
CA LEU A 60 4.89 3.88 1.69
C LEU A 60 4.65 2.36 1.52
N LEU A 61 4.39 1.92 0.29
CA LEU A 61 4.25 0.51 -0.05
C LEU A 61 5.53 -0.27 0.22
N LEU A 62 6.68 0.26 -0.20
CA LEU A 62 7.99 -0.38 0.01
C LEU A 62 8.30 -0.56 1.50
N LEU A 63 8.00 0.46 2.32
CA LEU A 63 8.20 0.37 3.77
C LEU A 63 7.31 -0.72 4.39
N ALA A 64 6.03 -0.79 3.99
CA ALA A 64 5.12 -1.82 4.48
C ALA A 64 5.56 -3.23 4.07
N LEU A 65 6.06 -3.40 2.85
CA LEU A 65 6.63 -4.67 2.37
C LEU A 65 7.86 -5.08 3.19
N LEU A 66 8.78 -4.14 3.48
CA LEU A 66 9.95 -4.42 4.33
C LEU A 66 9.55 -4.84 5.75
N GLN A 67 8.55 -4.18 6.33
CA GLN A 67 8.02 -4.55 7.65
C GLN A 67 7.43 -5.95 7.64
N LYS A 68 6.59 -6.28 6.64
CA LYS A 68 5.99 -7.62 6.55
C LYS A 68 6.97 -8.72 6.20
N ASN A 69 7.98 -8.42 5.40
CA ASN A 69 9.05 -9.37 5.12
C ASN A 69 9.78 -9.75 6.41
N ARG A 70 10.16 -8.78 7.25
CA ARG A 70 10.77 -9.02 8.57
C ARG A 70 9.87 -9.79 9.53
N ASP A 71 8.57 -9.45 9.58
CA ASP A 71 7.59 -10.17 10.40
C ASP A 71 7.49 -11.65 9.97
N LEU A 72 7.51 -11.91 8.66
CA LEU A 72 7.46 -13.26 8.12
C LEU A 72 8.75 -14.04 8.39
N GLU A 73 9.92 -13.42 8.21
CA GLU A 73 11.22 -14.00 8.55
C GLU A 73 11.25 -14.44 10.02
N ALA A 74 10.85 -13.57 10.95
CA ALA A 74 10.79 -13.89 12.37
C ALA A 74 9.82 -15.06 12.68
N ARG A 75 8.69 -15.13 11.97
CA ARG A 75 7.73 -16.24 12.13
C ARG A 75 8.29 -17.55 11.60
N ILE A 76 9.00 -17.52 10.46
CA ILE A 76 9.64 -18.70 9.88
C ILE A 76 10.72 -19.21 10.82
N GLU A 77 11.61 -18.34 11.31
CA GLU A 77 12.66 -18.69 12.27
C GLU A 77 12.07 -19.34 13.53
N ALA A 78 10.98 -18.80 14.07
CA ALA A 78 10.30 -19.36 15.22
C ALA A 78 9.65 -20.73 14.96
N LEU A 79 9.23 -21.01 13.73
CA LEU A 79 8.66 -22.31 13.33
C LEU A 79 9.77 -23.34 13.07
N GLU A 80 10.84 -22.94 12.39
CA GLU A 80 12.00 -23.77 12.11
C GLU A 80 12.72 -24.17 13.41
N GLY A 81 12.89 -23.24 14.35
CA GLY A 81 13.49 -23.52 15.67
C GLY A 81 12.64 -24.40 16.60
N ARG A 82 11.37 -24.64 16.28
CA ARG A 82 10.51 -25.62 16.99
C ARG A 82 10.55 -27.01 16.36
N ASN A 83 10.99 -27.11 15.11
CA ASN A 83 11.03 -28.35 14.33
C ASN A 83 12.42 -28.97 14.24
N GLY A 84 13.46 -28.30 14.77
CA GLY A 84 14.82 -28.83 14.95
C GLY A 84 15.07 -29.23 16.40
#